data_AF-A0A0C2D2G9-F1
#
_entry.id   AF-A0A0C2D2G9-F1
#
_cell.length_a   1.000
_cell.length_b   1.000
_cell.length_c   1.000
_cell.angle_alpha   90.00
_cell.angle_beta   90.00
_cell.angle_gamma   90.00
#
_symmetry.space_group_name_H-M   'P 1'
#
loop_
_entity.id
_entity.type
_entity.pdbx_description
1 polymer ?
#
loop_
_entity_poly.entity_id
_entity_poly.type
_entity_poly.pdbx_seq_one_letter_code
_entity_poly.pdbx_strand_id
1 'polypeptide(L)'
;MSAVRATLLRWGGILIRPRPTLAALEPGEGRFDWWLLAALFVLGSQIQHLTETVARYQVFRSFWLLVNGLAIALLTPLLVGLIVESIVGAARSRYRHLPLVALVLVATFANLLRQQGVMIPGPRYLPEMLGTAWAAGLGVWIRARVPAPTEAAIDDAAQLDQTADDAPGVTHD
;
A
#
# COMPACT_ATOMS: atom_id res chain seq x y z
N MET A 1 -23.82 -1.50 -6.51
CA MET A 1 -22.93 -2.54 -5.92
C MET A 1 -22.20 -1.91 -4.74
N SER A 2 -22.00 -2.61 -3.62
CA SER A 2 -21.34 -2.01 -2.45
C SER A 2 -19.88 -1.64 -2.76
N ALA A 3 -19.43 -0.47 -2.29
CA ALA A 3 -18.07 0.05 -2.52
C ALA A 3 -16.97 -0.94 -2.08
N VAL A 4 -17.25 -1.70 -1.01
CA VAL A 4 -16.37 -2.76 -0.50
C VAL A 4 -16.17 -3.87 -1.52
N ARG A 5 -17.23 -4.33 -2.20
CA ARG A 5 -17.14 -5.40 -3.19
C ARG A 5 -16.31 -4.97 -4.41
N ALA A 6 -16.46 -3.72 -4.86
CA ALA A 6 -15.66 -3.18 -5.95
C ALA A 6 -14.17 -3.14 -5.60
N THR A 7 -13.84 -2.74 -4.38
CA THR A 7 -12.48 -2.70 -3.84
C THR A 7 -11.86 -4.11 -3.78
N LEU A 8 -12.60 -5.09 -3.26
CA LEU A 8 -12.15 -6.49 -3.22
C LEU A 8 -11.94 -7.08 -4.62
N LEU A 9 -12.82 -6.77 -5.57
CA LEU A 9 -12.65 -7.22 -6.96
C LEU A 9 -11.41 -6.59 -7.62
N ARG A 10 -11.09 -5.34 -7.29
CA ARG A 10 -9.87 -4.66 -7.75
C ARG A 10 -8.61 -5.31 -7.16
N TRP A 11 -8.61 -5.59 -5.86
CA TRP A 11 -7.47 -6.25 -5.19
C TRP A 11 -7.30 -7.71 -5.60
N GLY A 12 -8.39 -8.46 -5.81
CA GLY A 12 -8.30 -9.81 -6.37
C GLY A 12 -7.89 -9.79 -7.84
N GLY A 13 -8.41 -8.82 -8.59
CA GLY A 13 -8.13 -8.62 -10.00
C GLY A 13 -6.64 -8.35 -10.28
N ILE A 14 -5.98 -7.52 -9.48
CA ILE A 14 -4.54 -7.25 -9.66
C ILE A 14 -3.67 -8.49 -9.45
N LEU A 15 -4.13 -9.48 -8.68
CA LEU A 15 -3.37 -10.71 -8.43
C LEU A 15 -3.53 -11.73 -9.57
N ILE A 16 -4.73 -11.82 -10.14
CA ILE A 16 -5.07 -12.88 -11.12
C ILE A 16 -5.00 -12.34 -12.56
N ARG A 17 -5.61 -11.19 -12.82
CA ARG A 17 -5.76 -10.58 -14.16
C ARG A 17 -5.46 -9.08 -14.09
N PRO A 18 -4.19 -8.69 -13.99
CA PRO A 18 -3.88 -7.31 -13.65
C PRO A 18 -4.18 -6.36 -14.82
N ARG A 19 -4.08 -6.81 -16.08
CA ARG A 19 -4.43 -6.03 -17.27
C ARG A 19 -5.87 -5.50 -17.30
N PRO A 20 -6.91 -6.36 -17.29
CA PRO A 20 -8.29 -5.88 -17.34
C PRO A 20 -8.65 -5.08 -16.10
N THR A 21 -8.07 -5.40 -14.94
CA THR A 21 -8.29 -4.62 -13.72
C THR A 21 -7.73 -3.21 -13.84
N LEU A 22 -6.52 -3.04 -14.40
CA LEU A 22 -5.91 -1.74 -14.62
C LEU A 22 -6.62 -0.92 -15.71
N ALA A 23 -7.17 -1.58 -16.73
CA ALA A 23 -7.95 -0.93 -17.78
C ALA A 23 -9.33 -0.46 -17.31
N ALA A 24 -9.88 -1.08 -16.27
CA ALA A 24 -11.19 -0.75 -15.70
C ALA A 24 -11.14 0.34 -14.62
N LEU A 25 -9.96 0.89 -14.30
CA LEU A 25 -9.75 1.86 -13.22
C LEU A 25 -9.95 3.31 -13.70
N GLU A 26 -10.96 3.98 -13.17
CA GLU A 26 -11.24 5.39 -13.49
C GLU A 26 -10.23 6.36 -12.84
N PRO A 27 -10.08 7.59 -13.36
CA PRO A 27 -9.27 8.64 -12.72
C PRO A 27 -9.74 8.94 -11.29
N GLY A 28 -8.84 8.79 -10.31
CA GLY A 28 -9.12 9.07 -8.90
C GLY A 28 -9.62 7.87 -8.08
N GLU A 29 -9.98 6.76 -8.74
CA GLU A 29 -10.31 5.52 -8.05
C GLU A 29 -9.06 4.90 -7.39
N GLY A 30 -9.21 4.48 -6.13
CA GLY A 30 -8.13 3.83 -5.38
C GLY A 30 -7.19 4.76 -4.63
N ARG A 31 -7.44 6.08 -4.57
CA ARG A 31 -6.62 7.01 -3.74
C ARG A 31 -6.48 6.55 -2.29
N PHE A 32 -7.55 5.96 -1.73
CA PHE A 32 -7.58 5.44 -0.37
C PHE A 32 -7.07 4.00 -0.24
N ASP A 33 -6.83 3.29 -1.34
CA ASP A 33 -6.41 1.88 -1.29
C ASP A 33 -5.05 1.74 -0.62
N TRP A 34 -4.16 2.73 -0.77
CA TRP A 34 -2.90 2.76 -0.03
C TRP A 34 -3.14 2.72 1.49
N TRP A 35 -3.99 3.60 2.01
CA TRP A 35 -4.29 3.69 3.44
C TRP A 35 -5.00 2.45 3.95
N LEU A 36 -5.94 1.92 3.16
CA LEU A 36 -6.63 0.67 3.46
C LEU A 36 -5.65 -0.51 3.52
N LEU A 37 -4.74 -0.64 2.55
CA LEU A 37 -3.76 -1.73 2.52
C LEU A 37 -2.73 -1.57 3.63
N ALA A 38 -2.26 -0.36 3.93
CA ALA A 38 -1.38 -0.11 5.06
C ALA A 38 -2.06 -0.48 6.39
N ALA A 39 -3.32 -0.07 6.59
CA ALA A 39 -4.11 -0.44 7.76
C ALA A 39 -4.30 -1.96 7.85
N LEU A 40 -4.64 -2.63 6.73
CA LEU A 40 -4.83 -4.07 6.68
C LEU A 40 -3.53 -4.83 6.95
N PHE A 41 -2.39 -4.33 6.46
CA PHE A 41 -1.07 -4.88 6.76
C PHE A 41 -0.76 -4.77 8.26
N VAL A 42 -0.97 -3.58 8.85
CA VAL A 42 -0.72 -3.35 10.27
C VAL A 42 -1.63 -4.25 11.12
N LEU A 43 -2.91 -4.32 10.79
CA LEU A 43 -3.88 -5.16 11.50
C LEU A 43 -3.59 -6.66 11.33
N GLY A 44 -3.21 -7.08 10.12
CA GLY A 44 -2.99 -8.48 9.78
C GLY A 44 -1.66 -9.03 10.25
N SER A 45 -0.60 -8.22 10.27
CA SER A 45 0.77 -8.66 10.57
C SER A 45 1.31 -8.15 11.91
N GLN A 46 0.90 -6.96 12.38
CA GLN A 46 1.50 -6.30 13.54
C GLN A 46 0.60 -6.28 14.78
N ILE A 47 -0.58 -6.92 14.77
CA ILE A 47 -1.53 -6.86 15.88
C ILE A 47 -0.93 -7.33 17.21
N GLN A 48 -0.08 -8.36 17.19
CA GLN A 48 0.62 -8.82 18.40
C GLN A 48 1.59 -7.77 18.92
N HIS A 49 2.43 -7.20 18.04
CA HIS A 49 3.37 -6.13 18.41
C HIS A 49 2.66 -4.87 18.91
N LEU A 50 1.54 -4.50 18.30
CA LEU A 50 0.70 -3.39 18.75
C LEU A 50 0.10 -3.69 20.13
N THR A 51 -0.40 -4.90 20.35
CA THR A 51 -0.96 -5.30 21.65
C THR A 51 0.10 -5.27 22.75
N GLU A 52 1.31 -5.78 22.48
CA GLU A 52 2.45 -5.67 23.39
C GLU A 52 2.83 -4.21 23.69
N THR A 53 2.81 -3.36 22.66
CA THR A 53 3.15 -1.94 22.80
C THR A 53 2.09 -1.21 23.63
N VAL A 54 0.81 -1.49 23.43
CA VAL A 54 -0.30 -0.96 24.23
C VAL A 54 -0.19 -1.42 25.68
N ALA A 55 0.15 -2.69 25.92
CA ALA A 55 0.38 -3.20 27.27
C ALA A 55 1.54 -2.46 27.96
N ARG A 56 2.66 -2.25 27.26
CA ARG A 56 3.78 -1.43 27.77
C ARG A 56 3.37 0.01 28.01
N TYR A 57 2.55 0.60 27.15
CA TYR A 57 2.02 1.95 27.35
C TYR A 57 1.20 2.04 28.64
N GLN A 58 0.33 1.07 28.94
CA GLN A 58 -0.45 1.07 30.18
C GLN A 58 0.44 1.04 31.43
N VAL A 59 1.54 0.30 31.37
CA VAL A 59 2.49 0.15 32.47
C VAL A 59 3.37 1.40 32.64
N PHE A 60 3.91 1.95 31.55
CA PHE A 60 4.87 3.05 31.59
C PHE A 60 4.25 4.44 31.41
N ARG A 61 2.96 4.52 31.04
CA ARG A 61 2.22 5.75 30.66
C ARG A 61 2.94 6.67 29.66
N SER A 62 3.88 6.11 28.88
CA SER A 62 4.72 6.89 27.98
C SER A 62 4.18 6.85 26.56
N PHE A 63 3.60 7.96 26.11
CA PHE A 63 3.06 8.14 24.75
C PHE A 63 4.10 7.83 23.65
N TRP A 64 5.37 8.12 23.91
CA TRP A 64 6.47 7.89 22.96
C TRP A 64 6.66 6.41 22.59
N LEU A 65 6.38 5.48 23.51
CA LEU A 65 6.46 4.05 23.21
C LEU A 65 5.39 3.62 22.19
N LEU A 66 4.20 4.21 22.29
CA LEU A 66 3.10 3.94 21.36
C LEU A 66 3.44 4.45 19.95
N VAL A 67 3.95 5.69 19.86
CA VAL A 67 4.38 6.29 18.58
C VAL A 67 5.49 5.48 17.95
N ASN A 68 6.47 5.04 18.74
CA ASN A 68 7.58 4.22 18.22
C ASN A 68 7.10 2.85 17.69
N GLY A 69 6.20 2.17 18.43
CA GLY A 69 5.63 0.91 17.97
C GLY A 69 4.83 1.08 16.67
N LEU A 70 4.05 2.15 16.56
CA LEU A 70 3.31 2.48 15.34
C LEU A 70 4.25 2.82 14.17
N ALA A 71 5.30 3.60 14.42
CA ALA A 71 6.29 3.97 13.42
C ALA A 71 6.99 2.73 12.85
N ILE A 72 7.40 1.79 13.72
CA ILE A 72 8.01 0.53 13.30
C ILE A 72 7.01 -0.32 12.49
N ALA A 73 5.75 -0.39 12.93
CA ALA A 73 4.71 -1.16 12.22
C ALA A 73 4.41 -0.62 10.81
N LEU A 74 4.43 0.71 10.65
CA LEU A 74 4.21 1.38 9.37
C LEU A 74 5.44 1.44 8.48
N LEU A 75 6.64 1.24 9.03
CA LEU A 75 7.89 1.35 8.29
C LEU A 75 7.93 0.38 7.10
N THR A 76 7.57 -0.88 7.32
CA THR A 76 7.59 -1.92 6.27
C THR A 76 6.70 -1.58 5.08
N PRO A 77 5.38 -1.34 5.23
CA PRO A 77 4.54 -1.01 4.09
C PRO A 77 4.99 0.29 3.41
N LEU A 78 5.49 1.26 4.17
CA LEU A 78 6.01 2.53 3.64
C LEU A 78 7.25 2.32 2.75
N LEU A 79 8.22 1.55 3.21
CA LEU A 79 9.41 1.20 2.43
C LEU A 79 9.06 0.40 1.17
N VAL A 80 8.16 -0.59 1.28
CA VAL A 80 7.74 -1.37 0.10
C VAL A 80 6.96 -0.50 -0.88
N GLY A 81 6.13 0.42 -0.38
CA GLY A 81 5.47 1.43 -1.20
C GLY A 81 6.45 2.24 -2.04
N LEU A 82 7.51 2.75 -1.41
CA LEU A 82 8.57 3.50 -2.09
C LEU A 82 9.32 2.64 -3.12
N ILE A 83 9.64 1.38 -2.79
CA ILE A 83 10.28 0.44 -3.73
C ILE A 83 9.37 0.23 -4.95
N VAL A 84 8.10 -0.10 -4.73
CA VAL A 84 7.14 -0.32 -5.82
C VAL A 84 6.97 0.96 -6.66
N GLU A 85 6.90 2.12 -6.01
CA GLU A 85 6.82 3.42 -6.67
C GLU A 85 8.03 3.71 -7.56
N SER A 86 9.25 3.46 -7.06
CA SER A 86 10.48 3.61 -7.86
C SER A 86 10.54 2.66 -9.05
N ILE A 87 9.99 1.44 -8.92
CA ILE A 87 9.92 0.46 -10.00
C ILE A 87 8.89 0.88 -11.05
N VAL A 88 7.67 1.24 -10.62
CA VAL A 88 6.56 1.57 -11.51
C VAL A 88 6.74 2.94 -12.18
N GLY A 89 7.42 3.87 -11.50
CA GLY A 89 7.72 5.23 -11.95
C GLY A 89 6.63 6.24 -11.58
N ALA A 90 7.05 7.49 -11.33
CA ALA A 90 6.18 8.60 -10.88
C ALA A 90 5.04 8.89 -11.87
N ALA A 91 5.29 8.70 -13.17
CA ALA A 91 4.32 8.91 -14.25
C ALA A 91 3.12 7.92 -14.21
N ARG A 92 3.11 6.96 -13.28
CA ARG A 92 2.09 5.92 -13.12
C ARG A 92 1.54 5.86 -11.68
N SER A 93 1.45 7.03 -11.03
CA SER A 93 0.89 7.23 -9.69
C SER A 93 -0.42 6.46 -9.43
N ARG A 94 -1.29 6.35 -10.44
CA ARG A 94 -2.57 5.63 -10.37
C ARG A 94 -2.43 4.15 -9.96
N TYR A 95 -1.28 3.51 -10.19
CA TYR A 95 -1.11 2.06 -10.03
C TYR A 95 -0.13 1.66 -8.93
N ARG A 96 0.50 2.62 -8.25
CA ARG A 96 1.66 2.35 -7.36
C ARG A 96 1.35 1.48 -6.14
N HIS A 97 0.10 1.47 -5.68
CA HIS A 97 -0.29 0.87 -4.40
C HIS A 97 -0.92 -0.53 -4.54
N LEU A 98 -1.39 -0.91 -5.73
CA LEU A 98 -2.03 -2.21 -5.95
C LEU A 98 -1.07 -3.42 -5.77
N PRO A 99 0.23 -3.34 -6.11
CA PRO A 99 1.17 -4.44 -5.84
C PRO A 99 1.34 -4.76 -4.35
N LEU A 100 1.03 -3.81 -3.45
CA LEU A 100 1.14 -4.01 -2.00
C LEU A 100 0.13 -5.02 -1.46
N VAL A 101 -0.95 -5.28 -2.21
CA VAL A 101 -1.90 -6.35 -1.89
C VAL A 101 -1.15 -7.67 -1.69
N ALA A 102 -0.13 -7.96 -2.51
CA ALA A 102 0.67 -9.17 -2.36
C ALA A 102 1.46 -9.19 -1.04
N LEU A 103 2.09 -8.07 -0.66
CA LEU A 103 2.75 -7.94 0.64
C LEU A 103 1.78 -8.19 1.78
N VAL A 104 0.62 -7.53 1.75
CA VAL A 104 -0.41 -7.62 2.79
C VAL A 104 -0.89 -9.07 2.92
N LEU A 105 -1.17 -9.74 1.81
CA LEU A 105 -1.63 -11.13 1.82
C LEU A 105 -0.57 -12.07 2.38
N VAL A 106 0.67 -11.99 1.90
CA VAL A 106 1.75 -12.89 2.36
C VAL A 106 2.03 -12.69 3.85
N ALA A 107 2.15 -11.44 4.29
CA ALA A 107 2.43 -11.13 5.69
C ALA A 107 1.26 -11.56 6.61
N THR A 108 0.01 -11.29 6.20
CA THR A 108 -1.17 -11.69 6.98
C THR A 108 -1.32 -13.20 7.04
N PHE A 109 -1.15 -13.89 5.90
CA PHE A 109 -1.26 -15.34 5.84
C PHE A 109 -0.19 -16.03 6.69
N ALA A 110 1.05 -15.57 6.62
CA ALA A 110 2.13 -16.11 7.46
C ALA A 110 1.87 -15.85 8.95
N ASN A 111 1.32 -14.69 9.31
CA ASN A 111 0.96 -14.41 10.70
C ASN A 111 -0.16 -15.34 11.19
N LEU A 112 -1.18 -15.60 10.36
CA LEU A 112 -2.24 -16.57 10.68
C LEU A 112 -1.69 -17.99 10.87
N LEU A 113 -0.77 -18.41 10.00
CA LEU A 113 -0.10 -19.71 10.15
C LEU A 113 0.68 -19.80 11.47
N ARG A 114 1.39 -18.74 11.86
CA ARG A 114 2.10 -18.68 13.15
C ARG A 114 1.13 -18.79 14.33
N GLN A 115 -0.03 -18.14 14.26
CA GLN A 115 -1.07 -18.24 15.30
C GLN A 115 -1.63 -19.66 15.43
N GLN A 116 -1.60 -20.45 14.36
CA GLN A 116 -1.97 -21.87 14.36
C GLN A 116 -0.83 -22.80 14.80
N GLY A 117 0.31 -22.26 15.24
CA GLY A 117 1.48 -23.04 15.66
C GLY A 117 2.33 -23.56 14.50
N VAL A 118 2.05 -23.15 13.26
CA VAL A 118 2.87 -23.53 12.11
C VAL A 118 4.15 -22.69 12.13
N MET A 119 5.25 -23.35 12.49
CA MET A 119 6.57 -22.74 12.44
C MET A 119 7.06 -22.73 10.99
N ILE A 120 7.08 -21.54 10.37
CA ILE A 120 7.72 -21.36 9.07
C ILE A 120 9.23 -21.38 9.31
N PRO A 121 9.98 -22.36 8.76
CA PRO A 121 11.42 -22.41 8.92
C PRO A 121 12.07 -21.19 8.24
N GLY A 122 12.95 -20.50 8.96
CA GLY A 122 13.70 -19.35 8.44
C GLY A 122 13.68 -18.12 9.34
N PRO A 123 14.19 -16.98 8.85
CA PRO A 123 14.22 -15.73 9.61
C PRO A 123 12.82 -15.20 9.92
N ARG A 124 12.69 -14.47 11.03
CA ARG A 124 11.42 -13.86 11.48
C ARG A 124 10.76 -12.99 10.40
N TYR A 125 11.57 -12.35 9.56
CA TYR A 125 11.15 -11.42 8.50
C TYR A 125 10.91 -12.08 7.14
N LEU A 126 10.96 -13.42 7.05
CA LEU A 126 10.79 -14.15 5.80
C LEU A 126 9.46 -13.83 5.08
N PRO A 127 8.31 -13.75 5.77
CA PRO A 127 7.05 -13.37 5.13
C PRO A 127 7.08 -11.98 4.50
N GLU A 128 7.67 -11.01 5.19
CA GLU A 128 7.82 -9.65 4.71
C GLU A 128 8.77 -9.60 3.50
N MET A 129 9.86 -10.37 3.51
CA MET A 129 10.76 -10.52 2.37
C MET A 129 10.06 -11.11 1.15
N LEU A 130 9.29 -12.20 1.34
CA LEU A 130 8.52 -12.84 0.26
C LEU A 130 7.44 -11.90 -0.29
N GLY A 131 6.71 -11.24 0.60
CA GLY A 131 5.69 -10.27 0.22
C GLY A 131 6.28 -9.08 -0.53
N THR A 132 7.46 -8.60 -0.13
CA THR A 132 8.18 -7.52 -0.81
C THR A 132 8.67 -7.96 -2.19
N ALA A 133 9.27 -9.15 -2.29
CA ALA A 133 9.73 -9.69 -3.56
C ALA A 133 8.57 -9.88 -4.55
N TRP A 134 7.42 -10.35 -4.06
CA TRP A 134 6.22 -10.49 -4.87
C TRP A 134 5.66 -9.12 -5.30
N ALA A 135 5.54 -8.17 -4.38
CA ALA A 135 5.11 -6.81 -4.70
C ALA A 135 6.02 -6.14 -5.74
N ALA A 136 7.34 -6.29 -5.60
CA ALA A 136 8.31 -5.78 -6.57
C ALA A 136 8.17 -6.48 -7.93
N GLY A 137 8.01 -7.81 -7.95
CA GLY A 137 7.77 -8.58 -9.17
C GLY A 137 6.49 -8.15 -9.90
N LEU A 138 5.40 -7.91 -9.15
CA LEU A 138 4.17 -7.33 -9.70
C LEU A 138 4.41 -5.91 -10.24
N GLY A 139 5.17 -5.08 -9.53
CA GLY A 139 5.56 -3.74 -10.00
C GLY A 139 6.31 -3.77 -11.34
N VAL A 140 7.31 -4.64 -11.48
CA VAL A 140 8.06 -4.84 -12.74
C VAL A 140 7.13 -5.34 -13.84
N TRP A 141 6.26 -6.30 -13.53
CA TRP A 141 5.31 -6.85 -14.50
C TRP A 141 4.32 -5.79 -14.99
N ILE A 142 3.80 -4.93 -14.10
CA ILE A 142 2.92 -3.81 -14.45
C ILE A 142 3.68 -2.80 -15.30
N ARG A 143 4.92 -2.45 -14.93
CA ARG A 143 5.77 -1.52 -15.70
C ARG A 143 5.92 -2.00 -17.14
N ALA A 144 6.25 -3.27 -17.33
CA ALA A 144 6.46 -3.87 -18.65
C ALA A 144 5.19 -3.97 -19.51
N ARG A 145 4.00 -3.97 -18.91
CA ARG A 145 2.73 -4.29 -19.58
C ARG A 145 1.80 -3.10 -19.81
N VAL A 146 2.01 -1.99 -19.11
CA VAL A 146 1.24 -0.74 -19.27
C VAL A 146 2.02 0.20 -20.20
N PRO A 147 1.39 0.81 -21.22
CA PRO A 147 2.05 1.78 -22.09
C PRO A 147 2.39 3.08 -21.33
N ALA A 148 3.38 3.84 -21.80
CA ALA A 148 3.70 5.15 -21.23
C ALA A 148 2.45 6.06 -21.32
N PRO A 149 2.21 6.94 -20.32
CA PRO A 149 1.12 7.89 -20.40
C PRO A 149 1.24 8.71 -21.69
N THR A 150 0.17 8.71 -22.48
CA THR A 150 0.04 9.50 -23.70
C THR A 150 -0.05 10.99 -23.32
N GLU A 151 0.50 11.89 -24.15
CA GLU A 151 0.68 13.33 -23.88
C GLU A 151 -0.55 14.05 -23.25
N ALA A 152 -1.77 13.62 -23.55
CA ALA A 152 -3.00 14.14 -22.94
C ALA A 152 -3.06 14.02 -21.40
N ALA A 153 -2.42 13.00 -20.80
CA ALA A 153 -2.36 12.85 -19.34
C ALA A 153 -1.28 13.72 -18.68
N ILE A 154 -0.34 14.26 -19.47
CA ILE A 154 0.69 15.20 -19.03
C ILE A 154 0.09 16.60 -18.98
N ASP A 155 -0.77 16.96 -19.95
CA ASP A 155 -1.49 18.23 -19.95
C ASP A 155 -2.45 18.36 -18.76
N ASP A 156 -3.22 17.32 -18.42
CA ASP A 156 -4.11 17.33 -17.24
C ASP A 156 -3.32 17.48 -15.91
N ALA A 157 -2.15 16.87 -15.81
CA ALA A 157 -1.29 16.96 -14.62
C ALA A 157 -0.62 18.35 -14.52
N ALA A 158 -0.19 18.92 -15.64
CA ALA A 158 0.34 20.28 -15.71
C ALA A 158 -0.74 21.34 -15.40
N GLN A 159 -1.98 21.10 -15.83
CA GLN A 159 -3.10 21.99 -15.55
C GLN A 159 -3.53 21.96 -14.08
N LEU A 160 -3.45 20.80 -13.42
CA LEU A 160 -3.67 20.69 -11.97
C LEU A 160 -2.56 21.35 -11.13
N ASP A 161 -1.30 21.28 -11.58
CA ASP A 161 -0.18 21.97 -10.94
C ASP A 161 -0.31 23.50 -11.07
N GLN A 162 -0.75 24.00 -12.25
CA GLN A 162 -1.06 25.42 -12.44
C GLN A 162 -2.24 25.89 -11.58
N THR A 163 -3.27 25.07 -11.42
CA THR A 163 -4.43 25.42 -10.57
C THR A 163 -4.06 25.48 -9.08
N ALA A 164 -3.05 24.71 -8.66
CA ALA A 164 -2.53 24.75 -7.29
C ALA A 164 -1.66 25.98 -7.02
N ASP A 165 -0.89 26.43 -8.01
CA ASP A 165 -0.08 27.67 -7.94
C ASP A 165 -0.90 28.96 -8.07
N ASP A 166 -2.09 28.91 -8.68
CA ASP A 166 -3.01 30.06 -8.80
C ASP A 166 -3.92 30.27 -7.56
N ALA A 167 -3.92 29.33 -6.61
CA ALA A 167 -4.73 29.40 -5.39
C ALA A 167 -4.30 30.42 -4.29
N PRO A 168 -3.09 31.03 -4.25
CA PRO A 168 -2.75 31.99 -3.19
C PRO A 168 -3.36 33.40 -3.41
N GLY A 169 -4.16 33.62 -4.46
CA GLY A 169 -4.70 34.94 -4.82
C GLY A 169 -6.11 35.29 -4.32
N VAL A 170 -6.85 34.38 -3.67
CA VAL A 170 -8.21 34.69 -3.19
C VAL A 170 -8.16 35.32 -1.80
N THR A 171 -7.83 36.63 -1.76
CA THR A 171 -8.11 37.48 -0.61
C THR A 171 -9.62 37.67 -0.49
N HIS A 172 -10.20 37.13 0.58
CA HIS A 172 -11.56 37.47 1.01
C HIS A 172 -11.53 38.89 1.62
N ASP A 173 -11.88 39.88 0.82
CA ASP A 173 -12.37 41.18 1.29
C ASP A 173 -13.89 41.11 1.56
#